data_AF-A0A523M7D6-F1
#
_entry.id   AF-A0A523M7D6-F1
#
_cell.length_a   1.000
_cell.length_b   1.000
_cell.length_c   1.000
_cell.angle_alpha   90.00
_cell.angle_beta   90.00
_cell.angle_gamma   90.00
#
_symmetry.space_group_name_H-M   'P 1'
#
loop_
_entity.id
_entity.type
_entity.pdbx_description
1 polymer ?
#
loop_
_entity_poly.entity_id
_entity_poly.type
_entity_poly.pdbx_seq_one_letter_code
_entity_poly.pdbx_strand_id
1 'polypeptide(L)' 'DARNDSDQWRTLLPESKLSMDQQHFFESELQATGTITHARVAIFPDGGISRLRLFGRAARSE' A
#
# COMPACT_ATOMS: atom_id res chain seq x y z
N ASP A 1 -16.62 1.74 -4.99
CA ASP A 1 -16.25 0.39 -4.57
C ASP A 1 -14.75 0.34 -4.44
N ALA A 2 -14.20 0.05 -3.25
CA ALA A 2 -12.75 -0.12 -3.09
C ALA A 2 -12.26 -1.49 -3.60
N ARG A 3 -13.21 -2.27 -4.17
CA ARG A 3 -12.95 -3.46 -4.94
C ARG A 3 -12.01 -3.13 -6.10
N ASN A 4 -11.20 -4.10 -6.40
CA ASN A 4 -10.17 -4.04 -7.41
C ASN A 4 -10.82 -4.05 -8.80
N ASP A 5 -11.48 -2.95 -9.20
CA ASP A 5 -12.30 -2.86 -10.42
C ASP A 5 -11.48 -2.93 -11.72
N SER A 6 -10.16 -3.13 -11.62
CA SER A 6 -9.29 -3.38 -12.77
C SER A 6 -8.26 -4.45 -12.43
N ASP A 7 -8.08 -5.44 -13.30
CA ASP A 7 -7.06 -6.51 -13.20
C ASP A 7 -5.60 -5.99 -13.13
N GLN A 8 -5.40 -4.68 -13.22
CA GLN A 8 -4.11 -4.00 -13.22
C GLN A 8 -3.53 -3.75 -11.82
N TRP A 9 -4.36 -3.69 -10.76
CA TRP A 9 -3.82 -3.51 -9.40
C TRP A 9 -3.43 -4.85 -8.79
N ARG A 10 -2.17 -4.94 -8.39
CA ARG A 10 -1.61 -6.06 -7.65
C ARG A 10 -1.48 -5.66 -6.19
N THR A 11 -1.85 -6.56 -5.29
CA THR A 11 -1.76 -6.34 -3.85
C THR A 11 -0.29 -6.23 -3.43
N LEU A 12 0.09 -5.09 -2.85
CA LEU A 12 1.42 -4.88 -2.25
C LEU A 12 1.42 -5.24 -0.76
N LEU A 13 0.37 -4.84 -0.04
CA LEU A 13 0.18 -5.14 1.37
C LEU A 13 -1.27 -5.63 1.55
N PRO A 14 -1.49 -6.85 2.07
CA PRO A 14 -2.82 -7.33 2.42
C PRO A 14 -3.49 -6.44 3.47
N GLU A 15 -4.81 -6.57 3.62
CA GLU A 15 -5.55 -5.86 4.66
C GLU A 15 -4.91 -6.10 6.04
N SER A 16 -4.57 -5.00 6.71
CA SER A 16 -3.82 -5.02 7.96
C SER A 16 -4.53 -4.15 8.98
N LYS A 17 -4.74 -4.69 10.18
CA LYS A 17 -5.39 -3.95 11.26
C LYS A 17 -4.43 -2.90 11.82
N LEU A 18 -4.88 -1.65 11.79
CA LEU A 18 -4.15 -0.52 12.38
C LEU A 18 -4.68 -0.18 13.79
N SER A 19 -3.90 0.58 14.53
CA SER A 19 -4.23 1.13 15.84
C SER A 19 -4.12 2.66 15.83
N MET A 20 -4.87 3.32 16.70
CA MET A 20 -4.88 4.78 16.81
C MET A 20 -3.55 5.33 17.33
N ASP A 21 -3.19 6.53 16.89
CA ASP A 21 -2.02 7.29 17.36
C ASP A 21 -0.70 6.50 17.35
N GLN A 22 -0.55 5.62 16.37
CA GLN A 22 0.61 4.75 16.24
C GLN A 22 1.16 4.78 14.81
N GLN A 23 2.48 4.69 14.71
CA GLN A 23 3.16 4.45 13.44
C GLN A 23 3.24 2.94 13.20
N HIS A 24 2.82 2.53 12.01
CA HIS A 24 2.84 1.15 11.57
C HIS A 24 3.90 0.99 10.48
N PHE A 25 4.80 0.03 10.67
CA PHE A 25 5.87 -0.29 9.73
C PHE A 25 5.64 -1.69 9.19
N PHE A 26 5.70 -1.83 7.87
CA PHE A 26 5.48 -3.09 7.17
C PHE A 26 6.69 -3.37 6.28
N GLU A 27 7.33 -4.51 6.48
CA GLU A 27 8.51 -4.92 5.71
C GLU A 27 8.37 -6.37 5.26
N SER A 28 8.17 -7.29 6.20
CA SER A 28 8.00 -8.72 5.93
C SER A 28 6.63 -9.06 5.35
N GLU A 29 5.63 -8.20 5.56
CA GLU A 29 4.26 -8.35 5.07
C GLU A 29 4.08 -7.91 3.62
N LEU A 30 5.10 -7.21 3.06
CA LEU A 30 5.05 -6.71 1.69
C LEU A 30 5.20 -7.85 0.68
N GLN A 31 4.31 -7.86 -0.31
CA GLN A 31 4.32 -8.81 -1.42
C GLN A 31 5.12 -8.27 -2.61
N ALA A 32 5.78 -9.16 -3.34
CA ALA A 32 6.52 -8.80 -4.53
C ALA A 32 5.58 -8.36 -5.67
N THR A 33 5.61 -7.06 -6.00
CA THR A 33 4.85 -6.49 -7.12
C THR A 33 5.74 -6.02 -8.27
N GLY A 34 7.07 -6.15 -8.15
CA GLY A 34 8.03 -5.62 -9.13
C GLY A 34 8.02 -4.09 -9.17
N THR A 35 8.47 -3.50 -10.27
CA THR A 35 8.46 -2.03 -10.44
C THR A 35 7.02 -1.53 -10.56
N ILE A 36 6.71 -0.47 -9.81
CA ILE A 36 5.41 0.21 -9.83
C ILE A 36 5.59 1.70 -10.07
N THR A 37 4.59 2.33 -10.67
CA THR A 37 4.54 3.79 -10.91
C THR A 37 3.46 4.48 -10.10
N HIS A 38 2.47 3.72 -9.63
CA HIS A 38 1.32 4.21 -8.88
C HIS A 38 1.10 3.32 -7.66
N ALA A 39 0.64 3.92 -6.57
CA ALA A 39 0.20 3.22 -5.39
C ALA A 39 -1.20 3.71 -5.00
N ARG A 40 -2.02 2.80 -4.49
CA ARG A 40 -3.36 3.08 -3.99
C ARG A 40 -3.43 2.61 -2.55
N VAL A 41 -3.98 3.44 -1.67
CA VAL A 41 -4.31 3.07 -0.30
C VAL A 41 -5.81 3.03 -0.15
N ALA A 42 -6.31 1.98 0.51
CA ALA A 42 -7.70 1.80 0.84
C ALA A 42 -7.85 1.66 2.36
N ILE A 43 -8.83 2.37 2.93
CA ILE A 43 -9.18 2.34 4.35
C ILE A 43 -10.59 1.76 4.45
N PHE A 44 -10.82 0.83 5.37
CA PHE A 44 -12.09 0.13 5.53
C PHE A 44 -12.57 0.17 6.99
N PRO A 45 -13.86 0.43 7.26
CA PRO A 45 -14.88 0.93 6.32
C PRO A 45 -14.65 2.41 5.95
N ASP A 46 -14.04 3.18 6.84
CA ASP A 46 -13.68 4.59 6.70
C ASP A 46 -12.61 4.95 7.76
N GLY A 47 -12.20 6.22 7.80
CA GLY A 47 -11.26 6.74 8.78
C GLY A 47 -10.22 7.69 8.19
N GLY A 48 -9.17 7.95 8.96
CA GLY A 48 -8.10 8.87 8.57
C GLY A 48 -6.71 8.26 8.78
N ILE A 49 -5.86 8.38 7.76
CA ILE A 49 -4.41 8.17 7.88
C ILE A 49 -3.75 9.54 7.89
N SER A 50 -3.01 9.86 8.96
CA SER A 50 -2.30 11.14 9.07
C SER A 50 -1.17 11.25 8.03
N ARG A 51 -0.41 10.17 7.83
CA ARG A 51 0.73 10.10 6.91
C ARG A 51 0.85 8.71 6.29
N LEU A 52 1.11 8.67 4.99
CA LEU A 52 1.60 7.49 4.28
C LEU A 52 3.04 7.75 3.84
N ARG A 53 3.91 6.76 4.02
CA ARG A 53 5.27 6.76 3.47
C ARG A 53 5.48 5.45 2.72
N LEU A 54 5.94 5.55 1.47
CA LEU A 54 6.33 4.41 0.65
C LEU A 54 7.82 4.53 0.41
N PHE A 55 8.59 3.60 0.97
CA PHE A 55 10.03 3.54 0.77
C PHE A 55 10.34 2.55 -0.34
N GLY A 56 11.22 2.96 -1.24
CA GLY A 56 11.61 2.15 -2.38
C GLY A 56 12.85 2.72 -3.05
N ARG A 57 13.39 1.98 -4.00
CA ARG A 57 14.44 2.46 -4.89
C ARG A 57 13.83 2.82 -6.22
N ALA A 58 14.26 3.95 -6.79
CA ALA A 58 13.87 4.31 -8.14
C ALA A 58 14.36 3.21 -9.10
N ALA A 59 13.45 2.72 -9.95
CA ALA A 59 13.84 1.86 -11.05
C ALA A 59 14.79 2.65 -11.96
N ARG A 60 15.90 2.04 -12.38
CA ARG A 60 16.73 2.63 -13.42
C ARG A 60 15.95 2.55 -14.74
N SER A 61 15.86 3.66 -15.44
CA SER A 61 15.50 3.63 -16.86
C SER A 61 16.64 2.92 -17.59
N GLU A 62 16.31 1.83 -18.29
CA GLU A 62 17.19 1.30 -19.33
C GLU A 62 17.17 2.23 -20.56
#